data_AF-A0A6S7DH22-F1
#
_entry.id   AF-A0A6S7DH22-F1
#
_cell.length_a   1.000
_cell.length_b   1.000
_cell.length_c   1.000
_cell.angle_alpha   90.00
_cell.angle_beta   90.00
_cell.angle_gamma   90.00
#
_symmetry.space_group_name_H-M   'P 1'
#
loop_
_entity.id
_entity.type
_entity.pdbx_description
1 polymer ?
#
loop_
_entity_poly.entity_id
_entity_poly.type
_entity_poly.pdbx_seq_one_letter_code
_entity_poly.pdbx_strand_id
1 'polypeptide(L)'
;MPRPPDPQRTKALLAIRQHVAEHGAVEGPRLAKKLFPDVPKPTWSTWCAMVRDADRDLAEEVRAVVPRPAQTLAPLTNEHHEVARRAIDFYSELDAMVADARLLASYAVVATDDGTRRVKNPQILAVSHRMRATNLALAMKYAETVWNVERLEQMHDAIATAVLQADRQTVERVFAAMKEVQSRWDPERNPS
;
A
#
# COMPACT_ATOMS: atom_id res chain seq x y z
N MET A 1 -17.75 9.14 47.75
CA MET A 1 -18.52 8.57 46.62
C MET A 1 -17.68 8.69 45.36
N PRO A 2 -17.39 7.60 44.61
CA PRO A 2 -16.70 7.71 43.34
C PRO A 2 -17.59 8.47 42.34
N ARG A 3 -17.02 9.48 41.68
CA ARG A 3 -17.72 10.32 40.70
C ARG A 3 -18.12 9.45 39.50
N PRO A 4 -19.37 9.55 38.99
CA PRO A 4 -19.77 8.76 37.82
C PRO A 4 -18.85 9.07 36.62
N PRO A 5 -18.51 8.07 35.80
CA PRO A 5 -17.66 8.26 34.64
C PRO A 5 -18.33 9.25 33.68
N ASP A 6 -17.56 10.23 33.22
CA ASP A 6 -18.03 11.25 32.28
C ASP A 6 -18.57 10.55 31.01
N PRO A 7 -19.80 10.85 30.58
CA PRO A 7 -20.42 10.22 29.41
C PRO A 7 -19.62 10.46 28.11
N GLN A 8 -18.77 11.49 28.07
CA GLN A 8 -17.93 11.79 26.92
C GLN A 8 -16.58 11.06 26.93
N ARG A 9 -16.20 10.42 28.05
CA ARG A 9 -14.87 9.83 28.26
C ARG A 9 -14.49 8.85 27.16
N THR A 10 -15.34 7.89 26.83
CA THR A 10 -15.02 6.86 25.82
C THR A 10 -14.82 7.47 24.44
N LYS A 11 -15.68 8.42 24.05
CA LYS A 11 -15.58 9.14 22.78
C LYS A 11 -14.31 9.98 22.71
N ALA A 12 -13.95 10.63 23.81
CA ALA A 12 -12.73 11.44 23.90
C ALA A 12 -11.45 10.59 23.81
N LEU A 13 -11.40 9.43 24.48
CA LEU A 13 -10.24 8.52 24.41
C LEU A 13 -10.02 8.00 22.98
N LEU A 14 -11.09 7.63 22.26
CA LEU A 14 -11.02 7.22 20.86
C LEU A 14 -10.54 8.36 19.95
N ALA A 15 -11.10 9.57 20.13
CA ALA A 15 -10.70 10.73 19.35
C ALA A 15 -9.24 11.12 19.58
N ILE A 16 -8.75 11.05 20.82
CA ILE A 16 -7.34 11.28 21.16
C ILE A 16 -6.45 10.28 20.42
N ARG A 17 -6.76 8.97 20.46
CA ARG A 17 -5.98 7.94 19.76
C ARG A 17 -5.91 8.19 18.26
N GLN A 18 -7.06 8.44 17.64
CA GLN A 18 -7.13 8.68 16.20
C GLN A 18 -6.28 9.90 15.80
N HIS A 19 -6.44 11.03 16.48
CA HIS A 19 -5.71 12.25 16.12
C HIS A 19 -4.22 12.17 16.47
N VAL A 20 -3.84 11.40 17.50
CA VAL A 20 -2.43 11.12 17.80
C VAL A 20 -1.79 10.28 16.69
N ALA A 21 -2.51 9.31 16.13
CA ALA A 21 -2.03 8.51 15.00
C ALA A 21 -1.86 9.37 13.72
N GLU A 22 -2.78 10.29 13.46
CA GLU A 22 -2.79 11.13 12.25
C GLU A 22 -1.83 12.34 12.32
N HIS A 23 -1.69 12.96 13.50
CA HIS A 23 -1.01 14.26 13.66
C HIS A 23 0.12 14.25 14.72
N GLY A 24 0.40 13.10 15.32
CA GLY A 24 1.46 12.93 16.30
C GLY A 24 1.06 13.31 17.74
N ALA A 25 1.95 13.00 18.68
CA ALA A 25 1.68 13.04 20.12
C ALA A 25 1.41 14.43 20.71
N VAL A 26 1.78 15.51 20.01
CA VAL A 26 1.65 16.89 20.48
C VAL A 26 0.44 17.59 19.84
N GLU A 27 0.33 17.57 18.51
CA GLU A 27 -0.78 18.22 17.80
C GLU A 27 -2.07 17.40 17.85
N GLY A 28 -1.98 16.07 17.90
CA GLY A 28 -3.15 15.17 17.95
C GLY A 28 -4.09 15.46 19.12
N PRO A 29 -3.62 15.47 20.37
CA PRO A 29 -4.47 15.80 21.53
C PRO A 29 -5.00 17.23 21.50
N ARG A 30 -4.27 18.17 20.88
CA ARG A 30 -4.70 19.56 20.74
C ARG A 30 -5.85 19.70 19.74
N LEU A 31 -5.80 18.96 18.64
CA LEU A 31 -6.86 18.91 17.64
C LEU A 31 -8.08 18.17 18.16
N ALA A 32 -7.89 17.01 18.80
CA ALA A 32 -8.97 16.27 19.45
C ALA A 32 -9.67 17.11 20.53
N LYS A 33 -8.95 17.99 21.24
CA LYS A 33 -9.53 18.87 22.27
C LYS A 33 -10.60 19.81 21.72
N LYS A 34 -10.52 20.20 20.44
CA LYS A 34 -11.52 21.08 19.80
C LYS A 34 -12.90 20.42 19.70
N LEU A 35 -12.96 19.09 19.66
CA LEU A 35 -14.20 18.31 19.61
C LEU A 35 -14.87 18.19 20.98
N PHE A 36 -14.15 18.52 22.07
CA PHE A 36 -14.63 18.40 23.44
C PHE A 36 -14.34 19.70 24.22
N PRO A 37 -14.93 20.85 23.82
CA PRO A 37 -14.66 22.14 24.46
C PRO A 37 -15.08 22.16 25.94
N ASP A 38 -16.15 21.46 26.27
CA ASP A 38 -16.77 21.46 27.62
C ASP A 38 -15.96 20.67 28.67
N VAL A 39 -15.02 19.83 28.23
CA VAL A 39 -14.22 19.01 29.15
C VAL A 39 -13.18 19.89 29.86
N PRO A 40 -13.08 19.86 31.19
CA PRO A 40 -12.05 20.62 31.90
C PRO A 40 -10.63 20.19 31.49
N LYS A 41 -9.71 21.16 31.42
CA LYS A 41 -8.27 20.91 31.14
C LYS A 41 -7.65 19.78 32.00
N PRO A 42 -7.86 19.70 33.34
CA PRO A 42 -7.28 18.62 34.14
C PRO A 42 -7.81 17.25 33.73
N THR A 43 -9.11 17.12 33.50
CA THR A 43 -9.74 15.88 33.02
C THR A 43 -9.18 15.44 31.67
N TRP A 44 -9.02 16.40 30.74
CA TRP A 44 -8.44 16.14 29.42
C TRP A 44 -6.99 15.64 29.51
N SER A 45 -6.17 16.26 30.37
CA SER A 45 -4.79 15.86 30.59
C SER A 45 -4.70 14.43 31.15
N THR A 46 -5.58 14.07 32.09
CA THR A 46 -5.68 12.70 32.60
C THR A 46 -6.03 11.70 31.50
N TRP A 47 -6.96 12.04 30.60
CA TRP A 47 -7.34 11.14 29.50
C TRP A 47 -6.22 10.99 28.46
N CYS A 48 -5.46 12.05 28.17
CA CYS A 48 -4.28 11.97 27.31
C CYS A 48 -3.21 11.04 27.92
N ALA A 49 -2.97 11.16 29.23
CA ALA A 49 -2.04 10.28 29.95
C ALA A 49 -2.49 8.82 29.89
N MET A 50 -3.79 8.56 30.11
CA MET A 50 -4.37 7.22 30.02
C MET A 50 -4.16 6.57 28.64
N VAL A 51 -4.37 7.32 27.55
CA VAL A 51 -4.13 6.81 26.19
C VAL A 51 -2.65 6.47 26.00
N ARG A 52 -1.76 7.39 26.38
CA ARG A 52 -0.31 7.20 26.24
C ARG A 52 0.20 5.99 27.04
N ASP A 53 -0.28 5.82 28.26
CA ASP A 53 0.13 4.71 29.12
C ASP A 53 -0.41 3.39 28.55
N ALA A 54 -1.68 3.34 28.14
CA ALA A 54 -2.23 2.14 27.50
C ALA A 54 -1.52 1.76 26.18
N ASP A 55 -1.14 2.75 25.38
CA ASP A 55 -0.42 2.51 24.13
C ASP A 55 1.04 2.07 24.40
N ARG A 56 1.67 2.54 25.49
CA ARG A 56 2.97 2.05 25.95
C ARG A 56 2.88 0.59 26.39
N ASP A 57 1.90 0.27 27.21
CA ASP A 57 1.71 -1.09 27.74
C ASP A 57 1.43 -2.08 26.60
N LEU A 58 0.62 -1.68 25.61
CA LEU A 58 0.40 -2.45 24.39
C LEU A 58 1.71 -2.62 23.58
N ALA A 59 2.52 -1.57 23.45
CA ALA A 59 3.80 -1.68 22.75
C ALA A 59 4.79 -2.61 23.46
N GLU A 60 4.75 -2.68 24.79
CA GLU A 60 5.55 -3.62 25.58
C GLU A 60 5.05 -5.06 25.41
N GLU A 61 3.73 -5.28 25.42
CA GLU A 61 3.12 -6.59 25.18
C GLU A 61 3.43 -7.09 23.76
N VAL A 62 3.30 -6.23 22.74
CA VAL A 62 3.66 -6.53 21.35
C VAL A 62 5.15 -6.87 21.25
N ARG A 63 6.03 -6.14 21.94
CA ARG A 63 7.47 -6.46 21.98
C ARG A 63 7.79 -7.80 22.64
N ALA A 64 7.00 -8.20 23.63
CA ALA A 64 7.18 -9.48 24.33
C ALA A 64 6.70 -10.67 23.48
N VAL A 65 5.67 -10.47 22.66
CA VAL A 65 5.02 -11.54 21.89
C VAL A 65 5.57 -11.65 20.47
N VAL A 66 5.87 -10.53 19.81
CA VAL A 66 6.35 -10.50 18.43
C VAL A 66 7.88 -10.66 18.43
N PRO A 67 8.41 -11.79 17.92
CA PRO A 67 9.86 -11.95 17.81
C PRO A 67 10.40 -10.84 16.92
N ARG A 68 11.30 -10.00 17.45
CA ARG A 68 12.05 -9.08 16.58
C ARG A 68 12.83 -9.94 15.59
N PRO A 69 12.69 -9.72 14.27
CA PRO A 69 13.53 -10.41 13.31
C PRO A 69 14.99 -10.13 13.69
N ALA A 70 15.78 -11.20 13.87
CA ALA A 70 17.19 -11.11 14.27
C ALA A 70 18.03 -10.32 13.26
N GLN A 71 17.52 -10.17 12.04
CA GLN A 71 18.04 -9.28 11.03
C GLN A 71 17.08 -8.10 10.87
N THR A 72 17.56 -6.91 11.20
CA THR A 72 17.02 -5.68 10.64
C THR A 72 17.08 -5.86 9.12
N LEU A 73 15.93 -5.97 8.46
CA LEU A 73 15.90 -5.90 7.00
C LEU A 73 16.66 -4.63 6.62
N ALA A 74 17.69 -4.77 5.79
CA ALA A 74 18.48 -3.63 5.36
C ALA A 74 17.50 -2.59 4.81
N PRO A 75 17.56 -1.33 5.29
CA PRO A 75 16.70 -0.29 4.74
C PRO A 75 16.90 -0.27 3.23
N LEU A 76 15.79 -0.31 2.49
CA LEU A 76 15.82 -0.23 1.04
C LEU A 76 16.70 0.97 0.65
N THR A 77 17.79 0.70 -0.07
CA THR A 77 18.69 1.75 -0.53
C THR A 77 17.97 2.62 -1.55
N ASN A 78 18.43 3.86 -1.73
CA ASN A 78 17.92 4.73 -2.81
C ASN A 78 17.99 4.04 -4.19
N GLU A 79 18.94 3.13 -4.38
CA GLU A 79 19.09 2.30 -5.57
C GLU A 79 17.93 1.31 -5.75
N HIS A 80 17.47 0.65 -4.68
CA HIS A 80 16.25 -0.17 -4.71
C HIS A 80 14.99 0.67 -5.01
N HIS A 81 14.92 1.89 -4.46
CA HIS A 81 13.84 2.83 -4.77
C HIS A 81 13.88 3.31 -6.23
N GLU A 82 15.07 3.50 -6.81
CA GLU A 82 15.21 3.85 -8.23
C GLU A 82 14.86 2.71 -9.17
N VAL A 83 15.27 1.47 -8.85
CA VAL A 83 14.90 0.28 -9.62
C VAL A 83 13.37 0.08 -9.57
N ALA A 84 12.76 0.26 -8.40
CA ALA A 84 11.30 0.25 -8.26
C ALA A 84 10.65 1.41 -9.04
N ARG A 85 11.19 2.63 -9.01
CA ARG A 85 10.68 3.77 -9.79
C ARG A 85 10.79 3.54 -11.31
N ARG A 86 11.88 2.93 -11.79
CA ARG A 86 12.03 2.54 -13.20
C ARG A 86 11.01 1.46 -13.58
N ALA A 87 10.66 0.56 -12.67
CA ALA A 87 9.56 -0.40 -12.88
C ALA A 87 8.18 0.26 -12.84
N ILE A 88 8.02 1.38 -12.13
CA ILE A 88 6.77 2.15 -12.01
C ILE A 88 6.50 3.01 -13.25
N ASP A 89 7.49 3.30 -14.10
CA ASP A 89 7.29 4.13 -15.30
C ASP A 89 6.80 3.36 -16.55
N PHE A 90 6.28 2.15 -16.36
CA PHE A 90 5.75 1.32 -17.44
C PHE A 90 4.64 2.03 -18.23
N TYR A 91 3.75 2.74 -17.54
CA TYR A 91 2.61 3.40 -18.20
C TYR A 91 3.04 4.58 -19.06
N SER A 92 4.02 5.38 -18.63
CA SER A 92 4.51 6.50 -19.44
C SER A 92 5.27 6.00 -20.67
N GLU A 93 6.07 4.95 -20.54
CA GLU A 93 6.74 4.31 -21.68
C GLU A 93 5.71 3.69 -22.64
N LEU A 94 4.68 3.03 -22.14
CA LEU A 94 3.58 2.51 -22.96
C LEU A 94 2.85 3.64 -23.70
N ASP A 95 2.58 4.76 -23.05
CA ASP A 95 1.95 5.94 -23.65
C ASP A 95 2.82 6.53 -24.77
N ALA A 96 4.15 6.61 -24.56
CA ALA A 96 5.09 7.03 -25.59
C ALA A 96 5.05 6.08 -26.80
N MET A 97 5.09 4.76 -26.58
CA MET A 97 4.99 3.76 -27.65
C MET A 97 3.65 3.85 -28.40
N VAL A 98 2.55 4.15 -27.71
CA VAL A 98 1.23 4.38 -28.33
C VAL A 98 1.22 5.66 -29.16
N ALA A 99 1.87 6.73 -28.67
CA ALA A 99 2.01 7.99 -29.40
C ALA A 99 2.79 7.80 -30.70
N ASP A 100 3.90 7.06 -30.66
CA ASP A 100 4.71 6.76 -31.85
C ASP A 100 3.94 5.95 -32.89
N ALA A 101 3.18 4.95 -32.45
CA ALA A 101 2.35 4.16 -33.35
C ALA A 101 1.22 5.01 -33.98
N ARG A 102 0.68 5.98 -33.24
CA ARG A 102 -0.29 6.96 -33.78
C ARG A 102 0.37 7.91 -34.78
N LEU A 103 1.59 8.36 -34.51
CA LEU A 103 2.34 9.22 -35.41
C LEU A 103 2.56 8.52 -36.76
N LEU A 104 3.00 7.26 -36.74
CA LEU A 104 3.16 6.44 -37.95
C LEU A 104 1.83 6.25 -38.70
N ALA A 105 0.73 5.98 -37.98
CA ALA A 105 -0.59 5.87 -38.58
C ALA A 105 -1.03 7.18 -39.25
N SER A 106 -0.73 8.33 -38.63
CA SER A 106 -1.04 9.65 -39.16
C SER A 106 -0.23 9.97 -40.42
N TYR A 107 1.05 9.58 -40.46
CA TYR A 107 1.89 9.73 -41.65
C TYR A 107 1.41 8.86 -42.82
N ALA A 108 0.86 7.68 -42.52
CA ALA A 108 0.40 6.74 -43.53
C ALA A 108 -0.91 7.15 -44.22
N VAL A 109 -1.63 8.14 -43.68
CA VAL A 109 -2.94 8.58 -44.15
C VAL A 109 -2.91 10.07 -44.46
N VAL A 110 -3.53 10.47 -45.57
CA VAL A 110 -3.72 11.89 -45.93
C VAL A 110 -5.19 12.22 -45.85
N ALA A 111 -5.52 13.37 -45.25
CA ALA A 111 -6.87 13.92 -45.31
C ALA A 111 -7.08 14.56 -46.68
N THR A 112 -8.17 14.18 -47.34
CA THR A 112 -8.61 14.78 -48.59
C THR A 112 -9.48 16.00 -48.28
N ASP A 113 -9.60 16.95 -49.20
CA ASP A 113 -10.38 18.18 -49.02
C ASP A 113 -11.86 17.89 -48.66
N ASP A 114 -12.38 16.74 -49.07
CA ASP A 114 -13.72 16.23 -48.74
C ASP A 114 -13.84 15.62 -47.32
N GLY A 115 -12.80 15.72 -46.49
CA GLY A 115 -12.75 15.11 -45.16
C GLY A 115 -12.55 13.59 -45.14
N THR A 116 -12.47 12.96 -46.32
CA THR A 116 -12.21 11.52 -46.44
C THR A 116 -10.73 11.21 -46.20
N ARG A 117 -10.45 10.07 -45.55
CA ARG A 117 -9.09 9.60 -45.28
C ARG A 117 -8.61 8.67 -46.39
N ARG A 118 -7.52 9.04 -47.07
CA ARG A 118 -6.88 8.21 -48.09
C ARG A 118 -5.57 7.64 -47.57
N VAL A 119 -5.38 6.33 -47.70
CA VAL A 119 -4.11 5.69 -47.36
C VAL A 119 -3.05 6.06 -48.40
N LYS A 120 -2.00 6.76 -47.96
CA LYS A 120 -0.84 7.11 -48.79
C LYS A 120 0.22 6.01 -48.78
N ASN A 121 0.43 5.38 -47.62
CA ASN A 121 1.41 4.31 -47.49
C ASN A 121 0.82 3.12 -46.72
N PRO A 122 0.29 2.10 -47.44
CA PRO A 122 -0.31 0.93 -46.82
C PRO A 122 0.67 0.12 -45.94
N GLN A 123 1.96 0.09 -46.30
CA GLN A 123 2.97 -0.65 -45.55
C GLN A 123 3.23 -0.02 -44.19
N ILE A 124 3.37 1.31 -44.13
CA ILE A 124 3.54 2.02 -42.85
C ILE A 124 2.27 1.94 -42.01
N LEU A 125 1.08 1.99 -42.63
CA LEU A 125 -0.18 1.78 -41.92
C LEU A 125 -0.21 0.38 -41.26
N ALA A 126 0.15 -0.66 -42.01
CA ALA A 126 0.22 -2.03 -41.48
C ALA A 126 1.23 -2.17 -40.33
N VAL A 127 2.41 -1.54 -40.44
CA VAL A 127 3.41 -1.50 -39.36
C VAL A 127 2.85 -0.81 -38.12
N SER A 128 2.19 0.33 -38.27
CA SER A 128 1.57 1.06 -37.15
C SER A 128 0.52 0.22 -36.43
N HIS A 129 -0.30 -0.54 -37.17
CA HIS A 129 -1.29 -1.44 -36.59
C HIS A 129 -0.64 -2.60 -35.84
N ARG A 130 0.45 -3.17 -36.38
CA ARG A 130 1.20 -4.23 -35.71
C ARG A 130 1.83 -3.73 -34.41
N MET A 131 2.42 -2.54 -34.41
CA MET A 131 2.96 -1.92 -33.19
C MET A 131 1.87 -1.71 -32.15
N ARG A 132 0.70 -1.18 -32.55
CA ARG A 132 -0.44 -1.04 -31.62
C ARG A 132 -0.90 -2.37 -31.04
N ALA A 133 -0.95 -3.43 -31.84
CA ALA A 133 -1.32 -4.76 -31.37
C ALA A 133 -0.32 -5.29 -30.32
N THR A 134 0.98 -5.12 -30.57
CA THR A 134 2.03 -5.48 -29.60
C THR A 134 1.92 -4.69 -28.31
N ASN A 135 1.73 -3.37 -28.39
CA ASN A 135 1.59 -2.51 -27.20
C ASN A 135 0.36 -2.90 -26.37
N LEU A 136 -0.77 -3.21 -27.03
CA LEU A 136 -1.98 -3.68 -26.34
C LEU A 136 -1.77 -5.03 -25.67
N ALA A 137 -1.10 -5.98 -26.33
CA ALA A 137 -0.79 -7.28 -25.73
C ALA A 137 0.12 -7.14 -24.49
N LEU A 138 1.12 -6.24 -24.57
CA LEU A 138 1.98 -5.93 -23.43
C LEU A 138 1.18 -5.32 -22.27
N ALA A 139 0.32 -4.34 -22.57
CA ALA A 139 -0.54 -3.71 -21.58
C ALA A 139 -1.47 -4.71 -20.89
N MET A 140 -2.08 -5.64 -21.64
CA MET A 140 -2.94 -6.68 -21.09
C MET A 140 -2.19 -7.61 -20.13
N LYS A 141 -0.98 -8.04 -20.50
CA LYS A 141 -0.15 -8.91 -19.66
C LYS A 141 0.25 -8.21 -18.35
N TYR A 142 0.57 -6.92 -18.42
CA TYR A 142 0.85 -6.13 -17.22
C TYR A 142 -0.39 -5.92 -16.36
N ALA A 143 -1.54 -5.60 -16.95
CA ALA A 143 -2.80 -5.47 -16.22
C ALA A 143 -3.18 -6.77 -15.50
N GLU A 144 -2.99 -7.93 -16.14
CA GLU A 144 -3.17 -9.24 -15.51
C GLU A 144 -2.20 -9.45 -14.34
N THR A 145 -0.95 -9.01 -14.49
CA THR A 145 0.07 -9.13 -13.43
C THR A 145 -0.28 -8.25 -12.23
N VAL A 146 -0.66 -6.98 -12.47
CA VAL A 146 -1.12 -6.05 -11.41
C VAL A 146 -2.34 -6.63 -10.70
N TRP A 147 -3.33 -7.10 -11.46
CA TRP A 147 -4.53 -7.74 -10.90
C TRP A 147 -4.19 -8.96 -10.04
N ASN A 148 -3.24 -9.80 -10.48
CA ASN A 148 -2.80 -10.97 -9.71
C ASN A 148 -2.07 -10.57 -8.42
N VAL A 149 -1.30 -9.47 -8.44
CA VAL A 149 -0.63 -8.94 -7.24
C VAL A 149 -1.64 -8.39 -6.24
N GLU A 150 -2.59 -7.56 -6.68
CA GLU A 150 -3.66 -7.04 -5.82
C GLU A 150 -4.49 -8.17 -5.20
N ARG A 151 -4.80 -9.19 -6.00
CA ARG A 151 -5.51 -10.38 -5.51
C ARG A 151 -4.69 -11.17 -4.47
N LEU A 152 -3.37 -11.27 -4.67
CA LEU A 152 -2.48 -11.94 -3.72
C LEU A 152 -2.39 -11.15 -2.41
N GLU A 153 -2.32 -9.81 -2.47
CA GLU A 153 -2.36 -8.93 -1.30
C GLU A 153 -3.67 -9.09 -0.52
N GLN A 154 -4.82 -9.02 -1.21
CA GLN A 154 -6.13 -9.26 -0.58
C GLN A 154 -6.24 -10.65 0.05
N MET A 155 -5.69 -11.68 -0.61
CA MET A 155 -5.65 -13.03 -0.05
C MET A 155 -4.79 -13.08 1.22
N HIS A 156 -3.61 -12.44 1.21
CA HIS A 156 -2.75 -12.35 2.39
C HIS A 156 -3.42 -11.60 3.54
N ASP A 157 -4.09 -10.48 3.26
CA ASP A 157 -4.83 -9.71 4.25
C ASP A 157 -5.99 -10.50 4.86
N ALA A 158 -6.73 -11.24 4.03
CA ALA A 158 -7.79 -12.12 4.49
C ALA A 158 -7.25 -13.25 5.38
N ILE A 159 -6.12 -13.86 5.00
CA ILE A 159 -5.44 -14.88 5.83
C ILE A 159 -4.95 -14.27 7.14
N ALA A 160 -4.29 -13.11 7.10
CA ALA A 160 -3.80 -12.43 8.29
C ALA A 160 -4.95 -12.09 9.26
N THR A 161 -6.06 -11.59 8.72
CA THR A 161 -7.27 -11.30 9.50
C THR A 161 -7.85 -12.57 10.14
N ALA A 162 -7.94 -13.67 9.39
CA ALA A 162 -8.42 -14.94 9.91
C ALA A 162 -7.49 -15.52 10.99
N VAL A 163 -6.17 -15.39 10.82
CA VAL A 163 -5.17 -15.81 11.81
C VAL A 163 -5.27 -14.98 13.08
N LEU A 164 -5.46 -13.66 12.98
CA LEU A 164 -5.63 -12.80 14.15
C LEU A 164 -6.91 -13.12 14.95
N GLN A 165 -7.90 -13.74 14.33
CA GLN A 165 -9.13 -14.20 14.99
C GLN A 165 -9.03 -15.65 15.51
N ALA A 166 -7.97 -16.37 15.16
CA ALA A 166 -7.75 -17.76 15.59
C ALA A 166 -7.13 -17.83 16.99
N ASP A 167 -7.12 -19.04 17.56
CA ASP A 167 -6.42 -19.31 18.81
C ASP A 167 -4.89 -19.23 18.63
N ARG A 168 -4.19 -18.94 19.74
CA ARG A 168 -2.74 -18.73 19.76
C ARG A 168 -1.94 -19.91 19.19
N GLN A 169 -2.41 -21.14 19.42
CA GLN A 169 -1.72 -22.34 18.95
C GLN A 169 -1.82 -22.47 17.42
N THR A 170 -2.97 -22.12 16.84
CA THR A 170 -3.16 -22.08 15.39
C THR A 170 -2.28 -21.00 14.74
N VAL A 171 -2.19 -19.81 15.35
CA VAL A 171 -1.31 -18.72 14.87
C VAL A 171 0.15 -19.16 14.82
N GLU A 172 0.67 -19.77 15.88
CA GLU A 172 2.06 -20.24 15.95
C GLU A 172 2.38 -21.29 14.86
N ARG A 173 1.44 -22.21 14.57
CA ARG A 173 1.61 -23.22 13.52
C ARG A 173 1.62 -22.59 12.12
N VAL A 174 0.78 -21.59 11.87
CA VAL A 174 0.73 -20.89 10.58
C VAL A 174 2.01 -20.10 10.35
N PHE A 175 2.50 -19.35 11.34
CA PHE A 175 3.76 -18.62 11.23
C PHE A 175 4.96 -19.56 11.01
N ALA A 176 5.00 -20.71 11.69
CA ALA A 176 6.04 -21.71 11.48
C ALA A 176 6.04 -22.24 10.03
N ALA A 177 4.85 -22.56 9.50
CA ALA A 177 4.69 -23.04 8.13
C ALA A 177 5.07 -21.97 7.08
N MET A 178 4.68 -20.71 7.29
CA MET A 178 5.06 -19.60 6.41
C MET A 178 6.57 -19.39 6.38
N LYS A 179 7.23 -19.47 7.55
CA LYS A 179 8.69 -19.34 7.65
C LYS A 179 9.40 -20.47 6.93
N GLU A 180 8.88 -21.69 7.00
CA GLU A 180 9.40 -22.84 6.26
C GLU A 180 9.27 -22.64 4.75
N VAL A 181 8.10 -22.22 4.26
CA VAL A 181 7.91 -21.90 2.84
C VAL A 181 8.88 -20.81 2.41
N GLN A 182 8.99 -19.72 3.17
CA GLN A 182 9.90 -18.62 2.82
C GLN A 182 11.36 -19.05 2.76
N SER A 183 11.79 -19.93 3.68
CA SER A 183 13.15 -20.49 3.66
C SER A 183 13.46 -21.35 2.42
N ARG A 184 12.44 -21.98 1.81
CA ARG A 184 12.62 -22.77 0.57
C ARG A 184 12.78 -21.89 -0.67
N TRP A 185 12.28 -20.66 -0.63
CA TRP A 185 12.31 -19.72 -1.75
C TRP A 185 13.47 -18.71 -1.67
N ASP A 186 14.22 -18.69 -0.56
CA ASP A 186 15.35 -17.77 -0.32
C ASP A 186 16.69 -18.54 -0.19
N PRO A 187 17.19 -19.16 -1.28
CA PRO A 187 18.37 -20.05 -1.20
C PRO A 187 19.70 -19.32 -0.92
N GLU A 188 19.77 -18.00 -1.09
CA GLU A 188 21.02 -17.22 -0.98
C GLU A 188 21.35 -16.75 0.45
N ARG A 189 20.47 -16.99 1.44
CA ARG A 189 20.63 -16.51 2.83
C ARG A 189 21.13 -17.54 3.84
N ASN A 190 21.44 -18.76 3.41
CA ASN A 190 22.06 -19.79 4.24
C ASN A 190 23.52 -20.02 3.80
N PRO A 191 24.50 -19.24 4.28
CA PRO A 191 25.87 -19.72 4.30
C PRO A 191 25.96 -20.79 5.38
N SER A 192 26.15 -22.03 4.94
CA SER A 192 26.64 -23.15 5.76
C SER A 192 27.91 -22.80 6.54
#